data_AF-A0A3N5I8V2-F1
#
_entry.id   AF-A0A3N5I8V2-F1
#
_cell.length_a   1.000
_cell.length_b   1.000
_cell.length_c   1.000
_cell.angle_alpha   90.00
_cell.angle_beta   90.00
_cell.angle_gamma   90.00
#
_symmetry.space_group_name_H-M   'P 1'
#
loop_
_entity.id
_entity.type
_entity.pdbx_description
1 polymer ?
#
loop_
_entity_poly.entity_id
_entity_poly.type
_entity_poly.pdbx_seq_one_letter_code
_entity_poly.pdbx_strand_id
1 'polypeptide(L)'
;MRFPVRLLTFAPVAALAVMALALPSAAGPDKIKFPANWKDHVLYSVVDRHDTKQYRELYASTQAAVDAMKAGKPLPDGTVLTLVQYKAQVDAAGTPVKDARGRFVKGDIIALTVMEKRQGWGTEYPAEWRNGDWEYAAFNPAGVLNEKANYKACFECHKPHEKADYVISLAALRGATASTTAPKPDVRIAGFVFGPNKHAGTVGQPVTWLNEDDSPHQVTIVSTKERSPILLKGQSHVMGFNTAGTYEYICGLHPSMKGTIEVR
;
A
#
# COMPACT_ATOMS: atom_id res chain seq x y z
N MET A 1 69.20 -4.89 60.60
CA MET A 1 67.73 -4.97 60.48
C MET A 1 67.39 -5.32 59.04
N ARG A 2 66.83 -6.51 58.80
CA ARG A 2 66.39 -6.99 57.48
C ARG A 2 64.87 -6.76 57.38
N PHE A 3 64.42 -5.98 56.39
CA PHE A 3 63.00 -5.82 56.08
C PHE A 3 62.57 -6.86 55.03
N PRO A 4 61.44 -7.57 55.20
CA PRO A 4 60.98 -8.53 54.21
C PRO A 4 60.20 -7.83 53.09
N VAL A 5 60.56 -8.13 51.85
CA VAL A 5 59.78 -7.75 50.65
C VAL A 5 58.61 -8.73 50.53
N ARG A 6 57.37 -8.24 50.64
CA ARG A 6 56.16 -9.00 50.33
C ARG A 6 55.97 -9.05 48.81
N LEU A 7 56.01 -10.25 48.23
CA LEU A 7 55.51 -10.51 46.87
C LEU A 7 53.99 -10.34 46.86
N LEU A 8 53.48 -9.45 45.99
CA LEU A 8 52.07 -9.37 45.64
C LEU A 8 51.79 -10.35 44.49
N THR A 9 51.08 -11.43 44.79
CA THR A 9 50.54 -12.36 43.79
C THR A 9 49.30 -11.75 43.14
N PHE A 10 49.37 -11.45 41.85
CA PHE A 10 48.20 -11.11 41.03
C PHE A 10 47.47 -12.39 40.64
N ALA A 11 46.23 -12.55 41.11
CA ALA A 11 45.30 -13.55 40.58
C ALA A 11 44.61 -12.99 39.32
N PRO A 12 44.56 -13.73 38.20
CA PRO A 12 43.86 -13.25 37.02
C PRO A 12 42.35 -13.37 37.23
N VAL A 13 41.64 -12.24 37.15
CA VAL A 13 40.18 -12.21 37.05
C VAL A 13 39.82 -12.59 35.62
N ALA A 14 39.30 -13.81 35.43
CA ALA A 14 38.75 -14.23 34.15
C ALA A 14 37.43 -13.46 33.92
N ALA A 15 37.44 -12.50 33.00
CA ALA A 15 36.22 -11.83 32.55
C ALA A 15 35.41 -12.81 31.68
N LEU A 16 34.32 -13.36 32.23
CA LEU A 16 33.31 -14.03 31.41
C LEU A 16 32.58 -12.97 30.57
N ALA A 17 32.89 -12.90 29.28
CA ALA A 17 32.07 -12.20 28.32
C ALA A 17 30.77 -12.99 28.12
N VAL A 18 29.69 -12.53 28.75
CA VAL A 18 28.33 -13.02 28.44
C VAL A 18 27.94 -12.43 27.09
N MET A 19 28.16 -13.18 26.01
CA MET A 19 27.56 -12.86 24.71
C MET A 19 26.06 -13.10 24.83
N ALA A 20 25.29 -12.02 24.94
CA ALA A 20 23.84 -12.08 24.78
C ALA A 20 23.55 -12.51 23.33
N LEU A 21 23.25 -13.78 23.13
CA LEU A 21 22.63 -14.27 21.91
C LEU A 21 21.25 -13.61 21.82
N ALA A 22 21.16 -12.50 21.07
CA ALA A 22 19.88 -11.98 20.63
C ALA A 22 19.25 -13.07 19.75
N LEU A 23 18.30 -13.82 20.32
CA LEU A 23 17.46 -14.70 19.52
C LEU A 23 16.82 -13.83 18.43
N PRO A 24 16.90 -14.20 17.15
CA PRO A 24 16.19 -13.46 16.12
C PRO A 24 14.72 -13.41 16.52
N SER A 25 14.20 -12.20 16.67
CA SER A 25 12.76 -11.99 16.86
C SER A 25 12.07 -12.67 15.70
N ALA A 26 11.12 -13.58 15.97
CA ALA A 26 10.45 -14.31 14.90
C ALA A 26 9.78 -13.30 13.96
N ALA A 27 10.13 -13.34 12.67
CA ALA A 27 9.50 -12.54 11.65
C ALA A 27 8.03 -12.93 11.51
N GLY A 28 7.13 -11.96 11.37
CA GLY A 28 5.74 -12.31 11.15
C GLY A 28 4.70 -11.32 11.64
N PRO A 29 3.42 -11.62 11.33
CA PRO A 29 2.28 -10.79 11.68
C PRO A 29 2.01 -10.71 13.19
N ASP A 30 2.54 -11.65 13.98
CA ASP A 30 2.40 -11.73 15.44
C ASP A 30 3.18 -10.63 16.18
N LYS A 31 4.15 -10.00 15.51
CA LYS A 31 4.83 -8.79 15.96
C LYS A 31 3.85 -7.63 16.16
N ILE A 32 2.82 -7.54 15.31
CA ILE A 32 1.81 -6.48 15.38
C ILE A 32 0.75 -6.86 16.40
N LYS A 33 0.58 -6.01 17.42
CA LYS A 33 -0.55 -6.13 18.36
C LYS A 33 -1.76 -5.38 17.82
N PHE A 34 -2.94 -5.95 18.03
CA PHE A 34 -4.18 -5.31 17.60
C PHE A 34 -4.32 -3.92 18.26
N PRO A 35 -4.41 -2.83 17.48
CA PRO A 35 -4.50 -1.48 18.03
C PRO A 35 -5.94 -1.22 18.52
N ALA A 36 -6.30 -1.68 19.72
CA ALA A 36 -7.66 -1.58 20.25
C ALA A 36 -8.20 -0.13 20.32
N ASN A 37 -7.29 0.85 20.42
CA ASN A 37 -7.55 2.28 20.42
C ASN A 37 -7.58 2.91 19.01
N TRP A 38 -7.68 2.13 17.94
CA TRP A 38 -7.65 2.65 16.56
C TRP A 38 -8.71 3.72 16.28
N LYS A 39 -9.80 3.77 17.05
CA LYS A 39 -10.85 4.80 16.91
C LYS A 39 -10.37 6.19 17.33
N ASP A 40 -9.34 6.26 18.16
CA ASP A 40 -8.71 7.50 18.61
C ASP A 40 -7.60 7.96 17.64
N HIS A 41 -7.24 7.11 16.68
CA HIS A 41 -6.27 7.45 15.64
C HIS A 41 -6.85 8.44 14.61
N VAL A 42 -5.97 9.06 13.83
CA VAL A 42 -6.38 10.06 12.84
C VAL A 42 -6.94 9.37 11.61
N LEU A 43 -8.25 9.52 11.36
CA LEU A 43 -8.88 9.15 10.09
C LEU A 43 -8.36 10.08 8.99
N TYR A 44 -7.53 9.57 8.09
CA TYR A 44 -6.90 10.38 7.06
C TYR A 44 -7.47 10.15 5.65
N SER A 45 -8.14 9.02 5.41
CA SER A 45 -8.76 8.72 4.11
C SER A 45 -9.91 7.73 4.27
N VAL A 46 -10.85 7.83 3.33
CA VAL A 46 -11.96 6.89 3.21
C VAL A 46 -12.09 6.50 1.75
N VAL A 47 -12.15 5.21 1.44
CA VAL A 47 -12.18 4.65 0.08
C VAL A 47 -13.40 3.76 -0.09
N ASP A 48 -14.17 3.99 -1.16
CA ASP A 48 -15.22 3.06 -1.59
C ASP A 48 -14.65 2.08 -2.61
N ARG A 49 -14.89 0.79 -2.38
CA ARG A 49 -14.45 -0.31 -3.23
C ARG A 49 -15.67 -0.91 -3.90
N HIS A 50 -15.97 -0.46 -5.11
CA HIS A 50 -17.16 -0.89 -5.83
C HIS A 50 -17.08 -2.37 -6.24
N ASP A 51 -15.89 -2.85 -6.58
CA ASP A 51 -15.62 -4.24 -6.96
C ASP A 51 -16.00 -5.25 -5.88
N THR A 52 -15.73 -4.91 -4.62
CA THR A 52 -16.00 -5.77 -3.45
C THR A 52 -17.16 -5.28 -2.58
N LYS A 53 -17.83 -4.19 -3.00
CA LYS A 53 -18.90 -3.50 -2.25
C LYS A 53 -18.48 -3.21 -0.81
N GLN A 54 -17.32 -2.59 -0.64
CA GLN A 54 -16.78 -2.24 0.68
C GLN A 54 -16.66 -0.73 0.85
N TYR A 55 -16.93 -0.27 2.07
CA TYR A 55 -16.54 1.05 2.56
C TYR A 55 -15.29 0.85 3.42
N ARG A 56 -14.21 1.60 3.15
CA ARG A 56 -12.94 1.43 3.86
C ARG A 56 -12.49 2.73 4.50
N GLU A 57 -12.03 2.64 5.74
CA GLU A 57 -11.46 3.76 6.48
C GLU A 57 -9.99 3.50 6.75
N LEU A 58 -9.16 4.53 6.59
CA LEU A 58 -7.74 4.46 6.81
C LEU A 58 -7.34 5.42 7.93
N TYR A 59 -6.80 4.85 8.99
CA TYR A 59 -6.36 5.53 10.20
C TYR A 59 -4.84 5.51 10.32
N ALA A 60 -4.27 6.56 10.89
CA ALA A 60 -2.86 6.64 11.25
C ALA A 60 -2.73 6.95 12.75
N SER A 61 -1.83 6.26 13.45
CA SER A 61 -1.66 6.40 14.91
C SER A 61 -1.34 7.81 15.38
N THR A 62 -0.75 8.65 14.53
CA THR A 62 -0.39 10.02 14.87
C THR A 62 -0.66 10.99 13.73
N GLN A 63 -0.90 12.26 14.08
CA GLN A 63 -0.96 13.35 13.11
C GLN A 63 0.37 13.53 12.35
N ALA A 64 1.51 13.32 13.03
CA ALA A 64 2.83 13.39 12.43
C ALA A 64 3.01 12.39 11.26
N ALA A 65 2.44 11.19 11.38
CA ALA A 65 2.43 10.22 10.28
C ALA A 65 1.60 10.74 9.10
N VAL A 66 0.44 11.34 9.34
CA VAL A 66 -0.40 11.95 8.28
C VAL A 66 0.33 13.09 7.58
N ASP A 67 1.00 13.94 8.33
CA ASP A 67 1.74 15.08 7.79
C ASP A 67 2.97 14.62 6.99
N ALA A 68 3.68 13.59 7.46
CA ALA A 68 4.76 12.95 6.71
C ALA A 68 4.26 12.34 5.40
N MET A 69 3.11 11.65 5.42
CA MET A 69 2.49 11.10 4.20
C MET A 69 2.18 12.21 3.18
N LYS A 70 1.52 13.30 3.62
CA LYS A 70 1.21 14.45 2.76
C LYS A 70 2.45 15.13 2.21
N ALA A 71 3.49 15.29 3.02
CA ALA A 71 4.77 15.88 2.60
C ALA A 71 5.64 14.92 1.77
N GLY A 72 5.22 13.66 1.64
CA GLY A 72 5.96 12.62 0.95
C GLY A 72 7.29 12.24 1.58
N LYS A 73 7.42 12.43 2.89
CA LYS A 73 8.59 12.06 3.68
C LYS A 73 8.46 10.61 4.16
N PRO A 74 9.57 9.93 4.49
CA PRO A 74 9.52 8.68 5.23
C PRO A 74 8.65 8.82 6.48
N LEU A 75 7.82 7.82 6.77
CA LEU A 75 6.97 7.84 7.95
C LEU A 75 7.82 7.60 9.21
N PRO A 76 7.48 8.25 10.35
CA PRO A 76 8.19 8.05 11.60
C PRO A 76 8.22 6.59 12.05
N ASP A 77 9.27 6.22 12.78
CA ASP A 77 9.29 4.97 13.52
C ASP A 77 8.10 4.87 14.48
N GLY A 78 7.54 3.67 14.65
CA GLY A 78 6.35 3.44 15.47
C GLY A 78 5.03 3.86 14.83
N THR A 79 5.04 4.22 13.54
CA THR A 79 3.80 4.48 12.82
C THR A 79 2.97 3.19 12.71
N VAL A 80 1.69 3.28 13.09
CA VAL A 80 0.69 2.23 12.87
C VAL A 80 -0.37 2.78 11.93
N LEU A 81 -0.59 2.10 10.80
CA LEU A 81 -1.68 2.40 9.88
C LEU A 81 -2.72 1.29 9.94
N THR A 82 -3.98 1.65 10.15
CA THR A 82 -5.09 0.71 10.26
C THR A 82 -6.09 0.94 9.15
N LEU A 83 -6.30 -0.07 8.31
CA LEU A 83 -7.39 -0.16 7.36
C LEU A 83 -8.56 -0.87 8.05
N VAL A 84 -9.70 -0.19 8.21
CA VAL A 84 -10.95 -0.81 8.69
C VAL A 84 -11.85 -1.05 7.48
N GLN A 85 -12.21 -2.31 7.25
CA GLN A 85 -13.05 -2.69 6.12
C GLN A 85 -14.47 -2.97 6.61
N TYR A 86 -15.44 -2.32 5.97
CA TYR A 86 -16.86 -2.48 6.21
C TYR A 86 -17.54 -3.02 4.96
N LYS A 87 -18.64 -3.75 5.13
CA LYS A 87 -19.61 -3.93 4.04
C LYS A 87 -20.19 -2.56 3.67
N ALA A 88 -20.46 -2.33 2.39
CA ALA A 88 -21.41 -1.31 1.98
C ALA A 88 -22.83 -1.84 2.22
N GLN A 89 -23.73 -0.97 2.68
CA GLN A 89 -25.16 -1.26 2.62
C GLN A 89 -25.58 -1.33 1.15
N VAL A 90 -26.45 -2.27 0.82
CA VAL A 90 -26.95 -2.48 -0.54
C VAL A 90 -28.46 -2.41 -0.55
N ASP A 91 -29.03 -1.97 -1.67
CA ASP A 91 -30.46 -2.03 -1.92
C ASP A 91 -30.93 -3.46 -2.23
N ALA A 92 -32.22 -3.63 -2.54
CA ALA A 92 -32.81 -4.91 -2.89
C ALA A 92 -32.20 -5.56 -4.15
N ALA A 93 -31.61 -4.77 -5.06
CA ALA A 93 -30.91 -5.25 -6.24
C ALA A 93 -29.43 -5.59 -5.96
N GLY A 94 -28.95 -5.37 -4.73
CA GLY A 94 -27.57 -5.57 -4.35
C GLY A 94 -26.65 -4.42 -4.78
N THR A 95 -27.17 -3.28 -5.21
CA THR A 95 -26.39 -2.09 -5.56
C THR A 95 -26.03 -1.32 -4.30
N PRO A 96 -24.76 -0.89 -4.10
CA PRO A 96 -24.39 -0.09 -2.94
C PRO A 96 -25.21 1.20 -2.82
N VAL A 97 -25.85 1.38 -1.66
CA VAL A 97 -26.56 2.62 -1.32
C VAL A 97 -25.53 3.72 -1.10
N LYS A 98 -25.82 4.91 -1.61
CA LYS A 98 -24.96 6.09 -1.46
C LYS A 98 -25.59 7.14 -0.55
N ASP A 99 -24.76 7.81 0.24
CA ASP A 99 -25.14 8.96 1.05
C ASP A 99 -25.27 10.24 0.20
N ALA A 100 -25.64 11.36 0.83
CA ALA A 100 -25.79 12.65 0.17
C ALA A 100 -24.49 13.20 -0.47
N ARG A 101 -23.33 12.63 -0.11
CA ARG A 101 -22.00 12.99 -0.65
C ARG A 101 -21.56 12.01 -1.75
N GLY A 102 -22.43 11.08 -2.14
CA GLY A 102 -22.14 10.06 -3.16
C GLY A 102 -21.27 8.90 -2.67
N ARG A 103 -20.99 8.81 -1.36
CA ARG A 103 -20.19 7.74 -0.74
C ARG A 103 -21.04 6.55 -0.37
N PHE A 104 -20.49 5.35 -0.36
CA PHE A 104 -21.21 4.17 0.12
C PHE A 104 -21.66 4.36 1.56
N VAL A 105 -22.89 3.94 1.86
CA VAL A 105 -23.38 3.88 3.24
C VAL A 105 -22.70 2.71 3.93
N LYS A 106 -22.04 2.99 5.05
CA LYS A 106 -21.27 2.02 5.84
C LYS A 106 -22.20 1.00 6.54
N GLY A 107 -21.86 -0.28 6.46
CA GLY A 107 -22.46 -1.40 7.21
C GLY A 107 -21.50 -1.98 8.25
N ASP A 108 -21.57 -3.30 8.47
CA ASP A 108 -20.76 -3.98 9.49
C ASP A 108 -19.28 -4.07 9.12
N ILE A 109 -18.41 -4.05 10.14
CA ILE A 109 -16.98 -4.36 9.99
C ILE A 109 -16.84 -5.83 9.58
N ILE A 110 -15.98 -6.07 8.59
CA ILE A 110 -15.66 -7.43 8.11
C ILE A 110 -14.21 -7.83 8.38
N ALA A 111 -13.29 -6.86 8.44
CA ALA A 111 -11.88 -7.11 8.71
C ALA A 111 -11.15 -5.83 9.09
N LEU A 112 -10.04 -5.98 9.81
CA LEU A 112 -9.07 -4.93 10.07
C LEU A 112 -7.72 -5.39 9.55
N THR A 113 -7.00 -4.51 8.86
CA THR A 113 -5.63 -4.79 8.40
C THR A 113 -4.73 -3.70 8.94
N VAL A 114 -3.62 -4.09 9.52
CA VAL A 114 -2.67 -3.18 10.16
C VAL A 114 -1.33 -3.36 9.47
N MET A 115 -0.68 -2.25 9.16
CA MET A 115 0.75 -2.22 8.89
C MET A 115 1.43 -1.35 9.93
N GLU A 116 2.56 -1.81 10.45
CA GLU A 116 3.31 -1.14 11.50
C GLU A 116 4.78 -1.07 11.12
N LYS A 117 5.37 0.11 11.33
CA LYS A 117 6.77 0.39 11.07
C LYS A 117 7.55 0.39 12.37
N ARG A 118 8.57 -0.46 12.47
CA ARG A 118 9.51 -0.46 13.61
C ARG A 118 10.93 -0.67 13.13
N GLN A 119 11.84 0.15 13.61
CA GLN A 119 13.25 0.11 13.26
C GLN A 119 13.81 -1.31 13.44
N GLY A 120 14.37 -1.85 12.36
CA GLY A 120 14.98 -3.19 12.34
C GLY A 120 14.02 -4.35 12.05
N TRP A 121 12.70 -4.11 11.93
CA TRP A 121 11.77 -5.13 11.45
C TRP A 121 11.98 -5.46 9.97
N GLY A 122 11.45 -6.62 9.56
CA GLY A 122 11.54 -7.12 8.19
C GLY A 122 12.95 -7.54 7.74
N THR A 123 13.98 -7.41 8.59
CA THR A 123 15.37 -7.82 8.28
C THR A 123 15.54 -9.32 8.14
N GLU A 124 14.56 -10.08 8.62
CA GLU A 124 14.47 -11.53 8.48
C GLU A 124 14.03 -11.98 7.07
N TYR A 125 13.51 -11.05 6.27
CA TYR A 125 13.06 -11.31 4.90
C TYR A 125 14.12 -10.91 3.86
N PRO A 126 14.20 -11.61 2.72
CA PRO A 126 15.03 -11.18 1.58
C PRO A 126 14.71 -9.75 1.10
N ALA A 127 15.75 -9.01 0.74
CA ALA A 127 15.66 -7.60 0.36
C ALA A 127 14.79 -7.36 -0.90
N GLU A 128 14.71 -8.37 -1.76
CA GLU A 128 13.97 -8.38 -3.02
C GLU A 128 12.48 -8.17 -2.82
N TRP A 129 11.92 -8.60 -1.68
CA TRP A 129 10.48 -8.50 -1.43
C TRP A 129 10.12 -7.88 -0.08
N ARG A 130 11.06 -7.68 0.85
CA ARG A 130 10.77 -6.94 2.09
C ARG A 130 10.44 -5.47 1.81
N ASN A 131 9.59 -4.89 2.67
CA ASN A 131 9.12 -3.52 2.56
C ASN A 131 9.78 -2.64 3.62
N GLY A 132 11.12 -2.60 3.63
CA GLY A 132 11.89 -1.92 4.66
C GLY A 132 11.59 -2.49 6.05
N ASP A 133 11.12 -1.62 6.94
CA ASP A 133 10.85 -1.87 8.36
C ASP A 133 9.36 -2.13 8.65
N TRP A 134 8.57 -2.41 7.61
CA TRP A 134 7.12 -2.64 7.72
C TRP A 134 6.78 -4.11 7.89
N GLU A 135 5.88 -4.39 8.83
CA GLU A 135 5.16 -5.66 8.96
C GLU A 135 3.68 -5.46 8.66
N TYR A 136 2.97 -6.57 8.41
CA TYR A 136 1.54 -6.59 8.07
C TYR A 136 0.80 -7.64 8.89
N ALA A 137 -0.38 -7.29 9.40
CA ALA A 137 -1.25 -8.19 10.14
C ALA A 137 -2.72 -7.97 9.74
N ALA A 138 -3.48 -9.06 9.69
CA ALA A 138 -4.91 -9.01 9.45
C ALA A 138 -5.66 -9.55 10.67
N PHE A 139 -6.74 -8.89 11.05
CA PHE A 139 -7.57 -9.24 12.21
C PHE A 139 -9.03 -9.36 11.79
N ASN A 140 -9.76 -10.26 12.45
CA ASN A 140 -11.21 -10.30 12.34
C ASN A 140 -11.85 -9.10 13.07
N PRO A 141 -13.18 -8.89 12.97
CA PRO A 141 -13.86 -7.78 13.65
C PRO A 141 -13.69 -7.75 15.18
N ALA A 142 -13.37 -8.88 15.81
CA ALA A 142 -13.10 -8.99 17.24
C ALA A 142 -11.63 -8.70 17.61
N GLY A 143 -10.77 -8.33 16.65
CA GLY A 143 -9.36 -8.06 16.89
C GLY A 143 -8.48 -9.31 17.02
N VAL A 144 -8.99 -10.49 16.64
CA VAL A 144 -8.22 -11.74 16.66
C VAL A 144 -7.41 -11.86 15.37
N LEU A 145 -6.11 -12.17 15.51
CA LEU A 145 -5.18 -12.32 14.40
C LEU A 145 -5.65 -13.43 13.44
N ASN A 146 -5.56 -13.16 12.14
CA ASN A 146 -5.78 -14.14 11.10
C ASN A 146 -4.46 -14.80 10.69
N GLU A 147 -4.09 -15.88 11.36
CA GLU A 147 -2.86 -16.64 11.09
C GLU A 147 -2.84 -17.29 9.69
N LYS A 148 -4.02 -17.43 9.06
CA LYS A 148 -4.17 -18.09 7.75
C LYS A 148 -4.05 -17.12 6.57
N ALA A 149 -3.87 -15.82 6.81
CA ALA A 149 -3.73 -14.85 5.74
C ALA A 149 -2.41 -15.02 4.98
N ASN A 150 -2.42 -14.73 3.67
CA ASN A 150 -1.21 -14.75 2.85
C ASN A 150 -0.43 -13.44 3.01
N TYR A 151 0.44 -13.37 4.02
CA TYR A 151 1.19 -12.15 4.33
C TYR A 151 2.25 -11.80 3.28
N LYS A 152 2.82 -12.79 2.57
CA LYS A 152 3.75 -12.52 1.45
C LYS A 152 3.10 -11.66 0.37
N ALA A 153 1.81 -11.86 0.09
CA ALA A 153 1.07 -11.05 -0.87
C ALA A 153 0.94 -9.57 -0.43
N CYS A 154 0.90 -9.29 0.88
CA CYS A 154 0.94 -7.92 1.39
C CYS A 154 2.27 -7.26 1.01
N PHE A 155 3.39 -7.95 1.23
CA PHE A 155 4.71 -7.45 0.89
C PHE A 155 4.83 -7.16 -0.61
N GLU A 156 4.50 -8.14 -1.46
CA GLU A 156 4.62 -8.03 -2.91
C GLU A 156 3.74 -6.93 -3.51
N CYS A 157 2.51 -6.76 -2.99
CA CYS A 157 1.61 -5.72 -3.47
C CYS A 157 2.10 -4.31 -3.07
N HIS A 158 2.71 -4.18 -1.89
CA HIS A 158 3.21 -2.90 -1.39
C HIS A 158 4.64 -2.56 -1.89
N LYS A 159 5.44 -3.54 -2.30
CA LYS A 159 6.83 -3.36 -2.76
C LYS A 159 7.01 -2.30 -3.86
N PRO A 160 6.15 -2.21 -4.90
CA PRO A 160 6.26 -1.17 -5.92
C PRO A 160 6.12 0.26 -5.41
N HIS A 161 5.69 0.46 -4.16
CA HIS A 161 5.43 1.76 -3.55
C HIS A 161 6.57 2.25 -2.65
N GLU A 162 7.80 1.79 -2.83
CA GLU A 162 8.98 2.21 -2.05
C GLU A 162 9.16 3.74 -1.98
N LYS A 163 8.90 4.47 -3.09
CA LYS A 163 8.95 5.95 -3.12
C LYS A 163 7.86 6.65 -2.28
N ALA A 164 6.88 5.88 -1.81
CA ALA A 164 5.82 6.27 -0.90
C ALA A 164 5.97 5.57 0.46
N ASP A 165 7.17 5.10 0.80
CA ASP A 165 7.45 4.31 2.00
C ASP A 165 6.48 3.12 2.14
N TYR A 166 6.20 2.48 1.00
CA TYR A 166 5.32 1.32 0.85
C TYR A 166 3.83 1.59 1.19
N VAL A 167 3.42 2.84 1.42
CA VAL A 167 2.03 3.21 1.73
C VAL A 167 1.27 3.59 0.45
N ILE A 168 0.36 2.72 0.01
CA ILE A 168 -0.38 2.89 -1.25
C ILE A 168 -1.29 4.13 -1.23
N SER A 169 -1.92 4.41 -0.08
CA SER A 169 -2.87 5.51 0.10
C SER A 169 -2.22 6.91 0.03
N LEU A 170 -0.89 6.98 0.16
CA LEU A 170 -0.15 8.24 0.17
C LEU A 170 -0.18 8.95 -1.20
N ALA A 171 -0.33 8.21 -2.30
CA ALA A 171 -0.53 8.81 -3.63
C ALA A 171 -1.78 9.71 -3.68
N ALA A 172 -2.81 9.40 -2.87
CA ALA A 172 -4.08 10.14 -2.83
C ALA A 172 -4.02 11.38 -1.95
N LEU A 173 -3.23 11.32 -0.88
CA LEU A 173 -3.05 12.44 0.04
C LEU A 173 -2.16 13.54 -0.54
N ARG A 174 -1.21 13.19 -1.41
CA ARG A 174 -0.32 14.16 -2.05
C ARG A 174 -1.01 15.07 -3.06
N GLY A 175 -2.33 14.88 -3.28
CA GLY A 175 -3.15 15.76 -4.12
C GLY A 175 -2.44 16.11 -5.41
N ALA A 176 -1.92 15.10 -6.13
CA ALA A 176 -1.10 15.34 -7.31
C ALA A 176 -1.87 16.29 -8.21
N THR A 177 -1.31 17.49 -8.34
CA THR A 177 -1.86 18.57 -9.14
C THR A 177 -2.12 18.00 -10.51
N ALA A 178 -3.39 17.81 -10.85
CA ALA A 178 -3.77 17.53 -12.22
C ALA A 178 -3.22 18.68 -13.05
N SER A 179 -2.22 18.42 -13.89
CA SER A 179 -1.77 19.39 -14.88
C SER A 179 -2.94 19.68 -15.80
N THR A 180 -3.51 20.88 -15.69
CA THR A 180 -4.73 21.34 -16.37
C THR A 180 -4.55 21.66 -17.85
N THR A 181 -3.49 21.14 -18.49
CA THR A 181 -3.26 21.29 -19.93
C THR A 181 -2.71 20.00 -20.54
N ALA A 182 -3.28 18.84 -20.16
CA ALA A 182 -3.09 17.63 -20.95
C ALA A 182 -4.04 17.64 -22.16
N PRO A 183 -3.59 17.19 -23.34
CA PRO A 183 -4.48 16.89 -24.46
C PRO A 183 -5.66 16.01 -23.99
N LYS A 184 -6.80 16.09 -24.68
CA LYS A 184 -7.96 15.22 -24.42
C LYS A 184 -7.46 13.77 -24.30
N PRO A 185 -7.76 13.05 -23.20
CA PRO A 185 -7.25 11.70 -23.00
C PRO A 185 -7.78 10.78 -24.11
N ASP A 186 -6.90 9.90 -24.58
CA ASP A 186 -7.21 8.88 -25.56
C ASP A 186 -8.14 7.81 -24.97
N VAL A 187 -7.92 7.48 -23.69
CA VAL A 187 -8.70 6.50 -22.93
C VAL A 187 -9.12 7.12 -21.58
N ARG A 188 -10.42 7.09 -21.30
CA ARG A 188 -10.99 7.42 -19.98
C ARG A 188 -11.24 6.15 -19.20
N ILE A 189 -11.01 6.19 -17.91
CA ILE A 189 -11.35 5.12 -16.98
C ILE A 189 -12.56 5.58 -16.18
N ALA A 190 -13.72 5.04 -16.50
CA ALA A 190 -14.98 5.40 -15.88
C ALA A 190 -15.89 4.18 -15.77
N GLY A 191 -16.56 4.03 -14.63
CA GLY A 191 -17.45 2.91 -14.36
C GLY A 191 -16.76 1.55 -14.42
N PHE A 192 -15.48 1.46 -14.02
CA PHE A 192 -14.68 0.23 -14.15
C PHE A 192 -14.54 -0.25 -15.61
N VAL A 193 -14.47 0.68 -16.56
CA VAL A 193 -14.27 0.38 -17.98
C VAL A 193 -13.22 1.32 -18.57
N PHE A 194 -12.39 0.79 -19.48
CA PHE A 194 -11.55 1.61 -20.36
C PHE A 194 -12.38 2.07 -21.56
N GLY A 195 -12.54 3.38 -21.73
CA GLY A 195 -13.36 4.00 -22.77
C GLY A 195 -12.53 4.91 -23.68
N PRO A 196 -12.40 4.61 -24.99
CA PRO A 196 -12.83 3.39 -25.64
C PRO A 196 -11.98 2.18 -25.19
N ASN A 197 -12.55 0.99 -25.25
CA ASN A 197 -11.83 -0.24 -24.91
C ASN A 197 -10.84 -0.66 -26.01
N LYS A 198 -11.04 -0.18 -27.24
CA LYS A 198 -10.09 -0.28 -28.34
C LYS A 198 -9.70 1.13 -28.80
N HIS A 199 -8.41 1.43 -28.79
CA HIS A 199 -7.85 2.67 -29.32
C HIS A 199 -6.87 2.36 -30.45
N ALA A 200 -6.87 3.19 -31.50
CA ALA A 200 -5.94 3.08 -32.62
C ALA A 200 -5.01 4.29 -32.62
N GLY A 201 -3.70 4.05 -32.70
CA GLY A 201 -2.67 5.07 -32.74
C GLY A 201 -1.63 4.78 -33.82
N THR A 202 -0.76 5.75 -34.08
CA THR A 202 0.37 5.57 -35.00
C THR A 202 1.66 5.29 -34.24
N VAL A 203 2.62 4.60 -34.87
CA VAL A 203 3.96 4.38 -34.27
C VAL A 203 4.56 5.71 -33.77
N GLY A 204 5.03 5.72 -32.52
CA GLY A 204 5.61 6.90 -31.87
C GLY A 204 4.60 7.88 -31.29
N GLN A 205 3.30 7.70 -31.54
CA GLN A 205 2.26 8.48 -30.86
C GLN A 205 2.07 7.94 -29.43
N PRO A 206 2.20 8.79 -28.40
CA PRO A 206 1.88 8.39 -27.04
C PRO A 206 0.36 8.25 -26.85
N VAL A 207 -0.05 7.33 -25.97
CA VAL A 207 -1.44 7.16 -25.55
C VAL A 207 -1.61 7.69 -24.13
N THR A 208 -2.67 8.44 -23.89
CA THR A 208 -3.00 9.06 -22.60
C THR A 208 -4.23 8.41 -21.98
N TRP A 209 -4.09 7.92 -20.75
CA TRP A 209 -5.19 7.46 -19.91
C TRP A 209 -5.53 8.53 -18.87
N LEU A 210 -6.82 8.74 -18.60
CA LEU A 210 -7.33 9.57 -17.49
C LEU A 210 -8.23 8.73 -16.60
N ASN A 211 -7.98 8.72 -15.29
CA ASN A 211 -8.90 8.13 -14.34
C ASN A 211 -10.00 9.12 -13.93
N GLU A 212 -11.27 8.78 -14.17
CA GLU A 212 -12.44 9.55 -13.73
C GLU A 212 -13.21 8.88 -12.59
N ASP A 213 -12.90 7.61 -12.30
CA ASP A 213 -13.45 6.88 -11.18
C ASP A 213 -12.87 7.39 -9.85
N ASP A 214 -13.69 7.36 -8.80
CA ASP A 214 -13.21 7.53 -7.42
C ASP A 214 -12.30 6.35 -6.99
N SER A 215 -12.43 5.22 -7.68
CA SER A 215 -11.58 4.05 -7.46
C SER A 215 -10.20 4.23 -8.11
N PRO A 216 -9.12 3.83 -7.42
CA PRO A 216 -7.77 3.84 -7.99
C PRO A 216 -7.65 2.82 -9.12
N HIS A 217 -6.94 3.15 -10.20
CA HIS A 217 -6.70 2.25 -11.34
C HIS A 217 -5.23 2.23 -11.74
N GLN A 218 -4.78 1.19 -12.42
CA GLN A 218 -3.41 1.09 -12.93
C GLN A 218 -3.44 0.44 -14.31
N VAL A 219 -2.86 1.09 -15.32
CA VAL A 219 -2.73 0.50 -16.66
C VAL A 219 -1.56 -0.49 -16.66
N THR A 220 -1.79 -1.73 -17.07
CA THR A 220 -0.75 -2.75 -17.22
C THR A 220 -0.79 -3.36 -18.61
N ILE A 221 0.30 -3.21 -19.37
CA ILE A 221 0.45 -3.83 -20.69
C ILE A 221 0.77 -5.32 -20.50
N VAL A 222 -0.01 -6.20 -21.13
CA VAL A 222 0.05 -7.65 -20.91
C VAL A 222 1.36 -8.25 -21.44
N SER A 223 1.79 -7.83 -22.64
CA SER A 223 2.96 -8.37 -23.32
C SER A 223 4.27 -7.93 -22.67
N THR A 224 4.42 -6.65 -22.32
CA THR A 224 5.65 -6.07 -21.77
C THR A 224 5.70 -6.08 -20.24
N LYS A 225 4.55 -6.28 -19.58
CA LYS A 225 4.37 -6.10 -18.12
C LYS A 225 4.63 -4.69 -17.62
N GLU A 226 4.77 -3.72 -18.52
CA GLU A 226 4.89 -2.31 -18.18
C GLU A 226 3.63 -1.83 -17.45
N ARG A 227 3.82 -0.97 -16.44
CA ARG A 227 2.73 -0.47 -15.58
C ARG A 227 2.81 1.03 -15.40
N SER A 228 1.66 1.68 -15.40
CA SER A 228 1.53 3.05 -14.91
C SER A 228 1.71 3.08 -13.38
N PRO A 229 1.92 4.26 -12.78
CA PRO A 229 1.55 4.48 -11.39
C PRO A 229 0.06 4.17 -11.16
N ILE A 230 -0.35 4.04 -9.90
CA ILE A 230 -1.77 4.03 -9.57
C ILE A 230 -2.33 5.43 -9.86
N LEU A 231 -3.26 5.48 -10.81
CA LEU A 231 -4.01 6.67 -11.18
C LEU A 231 -5.19 6.81 -10.25
N LEU A 232 -5.24 7.94 -9.57
CA LEU A 232 -6.38 8.35 -8.76
C LEU A 232 -7.30 9.24 -9.57
N LYS A 233 -8.48 9.55 -9.05
CA LYS A 233 -9.43 10.41 -9.74
C LYS A 233 -8.79 11.71 -10.21
N GLY A 234 -8.98 12.03 -11.48
CA GLY A 234 -8.42 13.20 -12.14
C GLY A 234 -6.96 13.06 -12.58
N GLN A 235 -6.27 11.97 -12.24
CA GLN A 235 -4.89 11.76 -12.66
C GLN A 235 -4.82 11.08 -14.02
N SER A 236 -3.82 11.49 -14.81
CA SER A 236 -3.53 10.92 -16.12
C SER A 236 -2.16 10.26 -16.16
N HIS A 237 -1.97 9.33 -17.09
CA HIS A 237 -0.67 8.77 -17.41
C HIS A 237 -0.54 8.56 -18.91
N VAL A 238 0.70 8.67 -19.38
CA VAL A 238 1.07 8.61 -20.78
C VAL A 238 2.07 7.47 -20.98
N MET A 239 1.80 6.58 -21.94
CA MET A 239 2.74 5.53 -22.36
C MET A 239 3.04 5.68 -23.85
N GLY A 240 4.29 5.42 -24.23
CA GLY A 240 4.75 5.46 -25.62
C GLY A 240 4.70 4.08 -26.27
N PHE A 241 4.32 4.04 -27.55
CA PHE A 241 4.32 2.81 -28.35
C PHE A 241 5.15 3.01 -29.61
N ASN A 242 6.36 2.44 -29.63
CA ASN A 242 7.35 2.68 -30.68
C ASN A 242 7.44 1.55 -31.72
N THR A 243 6.63 0.51 -31.58
CA THR A 243 6.59 -0.62 -32.51
C THR A 243 5.15 -0.83 -32.97
N ALA A 244 4.95 -1.08 -34.26
CA ALA A 244 3.64 -1.44 -34.78
C ALA A 244 3.20 -2.79 -34.18
N GLY A 245 1.91 -2.92 -33.86
CA GLY A 245 1.38 -4.12 -33.25
C GLY A 245 0.12 -3.88 -32.43
N THR A 246 -0.40 -4.97 -31.86
CA THR A 246 -1.55 -4.93 -30.96
C THR A 246 -1.08 -5.16 -29.53
N TYR A 247 -1.43 -4.24 -28.64
CA TYR A 247 -1.09 -4.27 -27.22
C TYR A 247 -2.35 -4.46 -26.39
N GLU A 248 -2.52 -5.64 -25.80
CA GLU A 248 -3.53 -5.88 -24.79
C GLU A 248 -3.09 -5.26 -23.46
N TYR A 249 -4.03 -4.65 -22.74
CA TYR A 249 -3.78 -4.10 -21.42
C TYR A 249 -4.95 -4.36 -20.47
N ILE A 250 -4.65 -4.38 -19.18
CA ILE A 250 -5.62 -4.59 -18.10
C ILE A 250 -5.49 -3.53 -17.03
N CYS A 251 -6.50 -3.42 -16.15
CA CYS A 251 -6.30 -2.73 -14.89
C CYS A 251 -5.59 -3.64 -13.89
N GLY A 252 -4.39 -3.25 -13.45
CA GLY A 252 -3.59 -4.02 -12.49
C GLY A 252 -4.25 -4.21 -11.12
N LEU A 253 -5.19 -3.32 -10.76
CA LEU A 253 -5.98 -3.38 -9.53
C LEU A 253 -7.32 -4.10 -9.72
N HIS A 254 -7.82 -4.14 -10.96
CA HIS A 254 -9.12 -4.68 -11.33
C HIS A 254 -9.00 -5.52 -12.62
N PRO A 255 -8.53 -6.79 -12.53
CA PRO A 255 -8.16 -7.58 -13.71
C PRO A 255 -9.29 -7.88 -14.71
N SER A 256 -10.55 -7.65 -14.32
CA SER A 256 -11.71 -7.74 -15.21
C SER A 256 -11.74 -6.62 -16.26
N MET A 257 -11.10 -5.48 -15.99
CA MET A 257 -11.01 -4.35 -16.91
C MET A 257 -9.95 -4.64 -17.96
N LYS A 258 -10.34 -4.61 -19.24
CA LYS A 258 -9.49 -4.94 -20.37
C LYS A 258 -9.61 -3.89 -21.46
N GLY A 259 -8.51 -3.65 -22.18
CA GLY A 259 -8.49 -2.83 -23.37
C GLY A 259 -7.40 -3.25 -24.34
N THR A 260 -7.40 -2.63 -25.51
CA THR A 260 -6.45 -2.89 -26.59
C THR A 260 -6.01 -1.59 -27.25
N ILE A 261 -4.70 -1.44 -27.46
CA ILE A 261 -4.12 -0.41 -28.32
C ILE A 261 -3.65 -1.08 -29.61
N GLU A 262 -4.13 -0.58 -30.75
CA GLU A 262 -3.65 -0.99 -32.06
C GLU A 262 -2.74 0.11 -32.64
N VAL A 263 -1.48 -0.21 -32.87
CA VAL A 263 -0.45 0.72 -33.34
C VAL A 263 -0.10 0.36 -34.78
N ARG A 264 -0.28 1.31 -35.70
CA ARG A 264 -0.02 1.15 -37.13
C ARG A 264 1.01 2.14 -37.67
#